data_AF-A0A221UV76-F1
#
_entry.id   AF-A0A221UV76-F1
#
_cell.length_a   1.000
_cell.length_b   1.000
_cell.length_c   1.000
_cell.angle_alpha   90.00
_cell.angle_beta   90.00
_cell.angle_gamma   90.00
#
_symmetry.space_group_name_H-M   'P 1'
#
loop_
_entity.id
_entity.type
_entity.pdbx_description
1 polymer ?
#
loop_
_entity_poly.entity_id
_entity_poly.type
_entity_poly.pdbx_seq_one_letter_code
_entity_poly.pdbx_strand_id
1 'polypeptide(L)'
;MDTETKNFKAVKNWIIIVLIITVSSYGIYSGVEDLKYGKEIWTDESRGILIEKCMEDSQDMAVKYRKLTFDYCVCFTEKIQSEFTQQEYIKISEKPIEIQKEKLLPSFKSCLTEYQQKIKEAKTKASAQQNL
;
A
#
# COMPACT_ATOMS: atom_id res chain seq x y z
N MET A 1 -16.35 2.37 25.75
CA MET A 1 -15.43 3.04 24.80
C MET A 1 -15.53 2.26 23.51
N ASP A 2 -16.58 2.57 22.77
CA ASP A 2 -17.13 1.71 21.73
C ASP A 2 -17.51 2.63 20.58
N THR A 3 -16.93 2.42 19.39
CA THR A 3 -17.56 2.62 18.05
C THR A 3 -16.53 2.41 16.91
N GLU A 4 -15.21 2.59 17.14
CA GLU A 4 -14.24 2.55 16.01
C GLU A 4 -13.88 1.15 15.49
N THR A 5 -14.01 0.09 16.28
CA THR A 5 -13.59 -1.28 15.87
C THR A 5 -14.62 -2.05 15.05
N LYS A 6 -15.87 -1.59 14.94
CA LYS A 6 -16.95 -2.34 14.27
C LYS A 6 -17.05 -2.12 12.76
N ASN A 7 -16.51 -1.02 12.24
CA ASN A 7 -16.60 -0.71 10.80
C ASN A 7 -15.53 -1.39 9.94
N PHE A 8 -14.52 -2.03 10.55
CA PHE A 8 -13.46 -2.72 9.80
C PHE A 8 -13.89 -4.08 9.21
N LYS A 9 -15.01 -4.67 9.68
CA LYS A 9 -15.43 -6.01 9.25
C LYS A 9 -16.27 -6.06 7.96
N ALA A 10 -16.64 -4.92 7.38
CA ALA A 10 -17.50 -4.88 6.19
C ALA A 10 -16.82 -4.36 4.91
N VAL A 11 -15.53 -4.02 4.95
CA VAL A 11 -14.77 -3.62 3.75
C VAL A 11 -14.03 -4.85 3.19
N LYS A 12 -14.85 -5.72 2.62
CA LYS A 12 -14.61 -7.13 2.25
C LYS A 12 -13.36 -7.33 1.34
N ASN A 13 -12.34 -7.95 1.92
CA ASN A 13 -11.18 -8.67 1.34
C ASN A 13 -10.16 -7.97 0.43
N TRP A 14 -10.55 -7.06 -0.46
CA TRP A 14 -9.60 -6.55 -1.48
C TRP A 14 -8.53 -5.57 -0.95
N ILE A 15 -8.83 -4.81 0.11
CA ILE A 15 -7.89 -3.87 0.76
C ILE A 15 -6.82 -4.60 1.57
N ILE A 16 -7.19 -5.74 2.16
CA ILE A 16 -6.27 -6.59 2.90
C ILE A 16 -5.21 -7.18 1.94
N ILE A 17 -5.57 -7.43 0.68
CA ILE A 17 -4.65 -7.98 -0.34
C ILE A 17 -3.57 -6.96 -0.74
N VAL A 18 -3.94 -5.70 -1.00
CA VAL A 18 -2.99 -4.62 -1.34
C VAL A 18 -1.99 -4.36 -0.19
N LEU A 19 -2.45 -4.54 1.06
CA LEU A 19 -1.62 -4.46 2.27
C LEU A 19 -0.73 -5.67 2.51
N ILE A 20 -1.16 -6.86 2.07
CA ILE A 20 -0.46 -8.12 2.33
C ILE A 20 0.76 -8.28 1.41
N ILE A 21 0.68 -7.83 0.17
CA ILE A 21 1.63 -8.30 -0.85
C ILE A 21 2.89 -7.43 -0.95
N THR A 22 2.82 -6.12 -0.63
CA THR A 22 4.01 -5.23 -0.61
C THR A 22 5.09 -5.71 0.35
N VAL A 23 4.71 -6.59 1.27
CA VAL A 23 5.57 -7.09 2.31
C VAL A 23 5.99 -8.55 2.12
N SER A 24 5.24 -9.35 1.35
CA SER A 24 5.39 -10.81 1.32
C SER A 24 6.31 -11.33 0.22
N SER A 25 6.64 -10.53 -0.80
CA SER A 25 7.48 -10.99 -1.92
C SER A 25 8.88 -10.40 -1.86
N TYR A 26 9.65 -10.92 -0.89
CA TYR A 26 11.07 -11.19 -1.08
C TYR A 26 11.23 -12.13 -2.29
N GLY A 27 11.23 -11.55 -3.48
CA GLY A 27 11.43 -12.21 -4.76
C GLY A 27 12.38 -11.46 -5.68
N ILE A 28 13.16 -10.51 -5.17
CA ILE A 28 14.24 -9.85 -5.90
C ILE A 28 15.53 -10.04 -5.11
N TYR A 29 16.12 -11.23 -5.26
CA TYR A 29 17.42 -11.61 -4.71
C TYR A 29 18.60 -10.90 -5.41
N SER A 30 18.35 -9.93 -6.31
CA SER A 30 19.40 -9.26 -7.09
C SER A 30 19.46 -7.74 -6.93
N GLY A 31 18.49 -7.10 -6.25
CA GLY A 31 18.48 -5.64 -6.03
C GLY A 31 18.45 -5.22 -4.54
N VAL A 32 18.12 -6.15 -3.64
CA VAL A 32 17.96 -5.88 -2.19
C VAL A 32 19.21 -6.29 -1.40
N GLU A 33 20.17 -7.02 -1.99
CA GLU A 33 21.46 -7.26 -1.32
C GLU A 33 22.19 -5.94 -1.01
N ASP A 34 22.10 -4.96 -1.90
CA ASP A 34 22.61 -3.60 -1.65
C ASP A 34 21.85 -2.88 -0.54
N LEU A 35 20.58 -3.20 -0.29
CA LEU A 35 19.79 -2.61 0.81
C LEU A 35 20.05 -3.29 2.16
N LYS A 36 20.45 -4.57 2.14
CA LYS A 36 20.88 -5.32 3.34
C LYS A 36 22.23 -4.85 3.87
N TYR A 37 23.10 -4.32 3.00
CA TYR A 37 24.47 -3.94 3.33
C TYR A 37 24.81 -2.45 3.10
N GLY A 38 23.93 -1.67 2.46
CA GLY A 38 24.17 -0.28 2.06
C GLY A 38 23.09 0.70 2.52
N LYS A 39 23.53 1.67 3.35
CA LYS A 39 22.88 2.92 3.82
C LYS A 39 21.46 2.81 4.38
N GLU A 40 21.29 3.31 5.60
CA GLU A 40 20.00 3.57 6.28
C GLU A 40 19.05 4.53 5.52
N ILE A 41 19.41 4.98 4.32
CA ILE A 41 18.87 6.17 3.66
C ILE A 41 18.07 5.73 2.45
N TRP A 42 16.79 6.12 2.43
CA TRP A 42 15.94 6.02 1.27
C TRP A 42 16.57 6.69 0.05
N THR A 43 16.59 5.99 -1.08
CA THR A 43 16.99 6.52 -2.38
C THR A 43 15.77 6.69 -3.28
N ASP A 44 15.93 7.48 -4.35
CA ASP A 44 14.91 7.59 -5.41
C ASP A 44 14.65 6.25 -6.09
N GLU A 45 15.66 5.37 -6.15
CA GLU A 45 15.51 4.00 -6.64
C GLU A 45 14.64 3.16 -5.69
N SER A 46 14.90 3.21 -4.38
CA SER A 46 14.05 2.55 -3.37
C SER A 46 12.61 3.05 -3.45
N ARG A 47 12.40 4.34 -3.73
CA ARG A 47 11.07 4.92 -3.95
C ARG A 47 10.39 4.30 -5.17
N GLY A 48 11.10 4.22 -6.29
CA GLY A 48 10.58 3.62 -7.53
C GLY A 48 10.15 2.17 -7.33
N ILE A 49 11.01 1.37 -6.68
CA ILE A 49 10.75 -0.05 -6.38
C ILE A 49 9.50 -0.20 -5.52
N LEU A 50 9.32 0.61 -4.47
CA LEU A 50 8.14 0.53 -3.60
C LEU A 50 6.83 0.87 -4.33
N ILE A 51 6.87 1.87 -5.21
CA ILE A 51 5.71 2.27 -6.02
C ILE A 51 5.37 1.16 -7.02
N GLU A 52 6.35 0.68 -7.77
CA GLU A 52 6.18 -0.40 -8.74
C GLU A 52 5.62 -1.65 -8.06
N LYS A 53 6.21 -2.03 -6.92
CA LYS A 53 5.77 -3.19 -6.17
C LYS A 53 4.32 -3.05 -5.69
N CYS A 54 3.97 -1.90 -5.13
CA CYS A 54 2.59 -1.61 -4.73
C CYS A 54 1.61 -1.68 -5.91
N MET A 55 2.03 -1.25 -7.10
CA MET A 55 1.21 -1.34 -8.31
C MET A 55 1.01 -2.80 -8.76
N GLU A 56 2.06 -3.60 -8.79
CA GLU A 56 1.98 -5.03 -9.09
C GLU A 56 1.05 -5.77 -8.12
N ASP A 57 1.21 -5.47 -6.84
CA ASP A 57 0.48 -6.09 -5.74
C ASP A 57 -0.99 -5.68 -5.69
N SER A 58 -1.31 -4.54 -6.28
CA SER A 58 -2.68 -4.07 -6.44
C SER A 58 -3.44 -4.81 -7.55
N GLN A 59 -2.75 -5.58 -8.40
CA GLN A 59 -3.33 -6.47 -9.42
C GLN A 59 -4.49 -5.82 -10.20
N ASP A 60 -5.70 -6.38 -10.14
CA ASP A 60 -6.90 -5.91 -10.85
C ASP A 60 -7.21 -4.43 -10.61
N MET A 61 -6.83 -3.90 -9.45
CA MET A 61 -7.03 -2.48 -9.14
C MET A 61 -6.11 -1.59 -9.94
N ALA A 62 -4.84 -1.97 -10.08
CA ALA A 62 -3.89 -1.26 -10.93
C ALA A 62 -4.27 -1.33 -12.42
N VAL A 63 -4.99 -2.38 -12.84
CA VAL A 63 -5.54 -2.47 -14.20
C VAL A 63 -6.77 -1.56 -14.35
N LYS A 64 -7.76 -1.73 -13.47
CA LYS A 64 -9.09 -1.10 -13.59
C LYS A 64 -9.10 0.38 -13.20
N TYR A 65 -8.25 0.77 -12.27
CA TYR A 65 -8.18 2.12 -11.71
C TYR A 65 -6.73 2.63 -11.65
N ARG A 66 -5.94 2.34 -12.69
CA ARG A 66 -4.50 2.59 -12.80
C ARG A 66 -4.03 3.89 -12.16
N LYS A 67 -4.61 5.03 -12.54
CA LYS A 67 -4.21 6.34 -12.01
C LYS A 67 -4.46 6.45 -10.51
N LEU A 68 -5.64 6.02 -10.04
CA LEU A 68 -6.00 6.09 -8.62
C LEU A 68 -5.13 5.16 -7.78
N THR A 69 -4.81 3.98 -8.31
CA THR A 69 -3.91 3.02 -7.66
C THR A 69 -2.47 3.55 -7.62
N PHE A 70 -2.00 4.18 -8.70
CA PHE A 70 -0.69 4.84 -8.73
C PHE A 70 -0.60 5.96 -7.70
N ASP A 71 -1.59 6.85 -7.65
CA ASP A 71 -1.64 7.93 -6.65
C ASP A 71 -1.62 7.37 -5.21
N TYR A 72 -2.33 6.26 -4.97
CA TYR A 72 -2.30 5.55 -3.69
C TYR A 72 -0.90 5.01 -3.37
N CYS A 73 -0.24 4.34 -4.32
CA CYS A 73 1.09 3.76 -4.14
C CYS A 73 2.17 4.83 -3.91
N VAL A 74 2.05 5.99 -4.57
CA VAL A 74 2.89 7.15 -4.31
C VAL A 74 2.70 7.66 -2.89
N CYS A 75 1.46 7.90 -2.47
CA CYS A 75 1.14 8.39 -1.12
C CYS A 75 1.62 7.40 -0.04
N PHE A 76 1.37 6.11 -0.24
CA PHE A 76 1.87 5.04 0.63
C PHE A 76 3.39 5.11 0.79
N THR A 77 4.12 5.18 -0.34
CA THR A 77 5.59 5.23 -0.35
C THR A 77 6.11 6.46 0.37
N GLU A 78 5.52 7.63 0.12
CA GLU A 78 5.88 8.88 0.82
C GLU A 78 5.70 8.78 2.33
N LYS A 79 4.59 8.19 2.78
CA LYS A 79 4.34 7.98 4.21
C LYS A 79 5.36 7.06 4.85
N ILE A 80 5.64 5.93 4.21
CA ILE A 80 6.66 5.00 4.68
C ILE A 80 8.02 5.69 4.77
N GLN A 81 8.43 6.41 3.74
CA GLN A 81 9.73 7.09 3.70
C GLN A 81 9.83 8.24 4.71
N SER A 82 8.71 8.87 5.08
CA SER A 82 8.68 9.95 6.06
C SER A 82 8.67 9.48 7.51
N GLU A 83 8.17 8.28 7.78
CA GLU A 83 7.93 7.79 9.14
C GLU A 83 8.90 6.70 9.59
N PHE A 84 9.51 5.98 8.65
CA PHE A 84 10.43 4.88 8.94
C PHE A 84 11.73 5.08 8.19
N THR A 85 12.84 4.70 8.82
CA THR A 85 14.06 4.42 8.06
C THR A 85 13.88 3.20 7.18
N GLN A 86 14.73 3.06 6.16
CA GLN A 86 14.68 1.90 5.29
C GLN A 86 14.87 0.58 6.05
N GLN A 87 15.78 0.56 7.02
CA GLN A 87 15.99 -0.63 7.86
C GLN A 87 14.80 -0.94 8.77
N GLU A 88 14.15 0.07 9.34
CA GLU A 88 12.95 -0.14 10.16
C GLU A 88 11.81 -0.70 9.33
N TYR A 89 11.60 -0.15 8.13
CA TYR A 89 10.61 -0.69 7.20
C TYR A 89 10.92 -2.15 6.85
N ILE A 90 12.16 -2.48 6.51
CA ILE A 90 12.58 -3.87 6.24
C ILE A 90 12.33 -4.76 7.46
N LYS A 91 12.72 -4.34 8.66
CA LYS A 91 12.51 -5.11 9.89
C LYS A 91 11.03 -5.33 10.20
N ILE A 92 10.17 -4.34 9.90
CA ILE A 92 8.72 -4.48 10.03
C ILE A 92 8.20 -5.43 8.95
N SER A 93 8.75 -5.35 7.74
CA SER A 93 8.36 -6.16 6.59
C SER A 93 8.59 -7.66 6.84
N GLU A 94 9.61 -8.01 7.62
CA GLU A 94 9.94 -9.38 7.98
C GLU A 94 9.03 -9.95 9.11
N LYS A 95 8.18 -9.13 9.74
CA LYS A 95 7.27 -9.59 10.81
C LYS A 95 6.03 -10.26 10.21
N PRO A 96 5.26 -11.02 11.00
CA PRO A 96 3.94 -11.49 10.57
C PRO A 96 3.02 -10.34 10.17
N ILE A 97 2.12 -10.59 9.22
CA ILE A 97 1.21 -9.59 8.64
C ILE A 97 0.42 -8.79 9.69
N GLU A 98 -0.01 -9.40 10.79
CA GLU A 98 -0.77 -8.68 11.81
C GLU A 98 0.08 -7.61 12.50
N ILE A 99 1.37 -7.86 12.68
CA ILE A 99 2.33 -6.89 13.23
C ILE A 99 2.64 -5.80 12.20
N GLN A 100 2.76 -6.16 10.92
CA GLN A 100 2.94 -5.18 9.86
C GLN A 100 1.75 -4.22 9.80
N LYS A 101 0.52 -4.75 9.84
CA LYS A 101 -0.70 -3.96 9.86
C LYS A 101 -0.71 -3.00 11.05
N GLU A 102 -0.46 -3.50 12.25
CA GLU A 102 -0.45 -2.67 13.45
C GLU A 102 0.53 -1.50 13.35
N LYS A 103 1.72 -1.75 12.78
CA LYS A 103 2.77 -0.74 12.68
C LYS A 103 2.62 0.21 11.49
N LEU A 104 2.19 -0.28 10.35
CA LEU A 104 2.22 0.47 9.10
C LEU A 104 0.86 1.11 8.77
N LEU A 105 -0.27 0.47 9.11
CA LEU A 105 -1.62 1.01 8.80
C LEU A 105 -1.86 2.43 9.30
N PRO A 106 -1.43 2.83 10.52
CA PRO A 106 -1.66 4.18 11.00
C PRO A 106 -1.05 5.24 10.09
N SER A 107 0.15 4.99 9.57
CA SER A 107 0.98 5.91 8.76
C SER A 107 0.32 6.34 7.45
N PHE A 108 -0.37 5.41 6.78
CA PHE A 108 -1.01 5.67 5.47
C PHE A 108 -2.53 5.54 5.50
N LYS A 109 -3.15 5.58 6.68
CA LYS A 109 -4.63 5.55 6.84
C LYS A 109 -5.30 6.62 5.97
N SER A 110 -4.70 7.81 5.86
CA SER A 110 -5.20 8.89 5.00
C SER A 110 -5.16 8.52 3.52
N CYS A 111 -4.02 8.02 3.02
CA CYS A 111 -3.86 7.56 1.64
C CYS A 111 -4.91 6.50 1.28
N LEU A 112 -5.13 5.54 2.19
CA LEU A 112 -6.11 4.48 2.01
C LEU A 112 -7.55 5.01 1.98
N THR A 113 -7.88 5.94 2.87
CA THR A 113 -9.23 6.54 2.95
C THR A 113 -9.55 7.33 1.69
N GLU A 114 -8.60 8.15 1.23
CA GLU A 114 -8.76 8.93 0.00
C GLU A 114 -8.90 8.04 -1.23
N TYR A 115 -8.07 7.00 -1.33
CA TYR A 115 -8.16 6.02 -2.42
C TYR A 115 -9.53 5.32 -2.45
N GLN A 116 -10.03 4.86 -1.30
CA GLN A 116 -11.35 4.23 -1.20
C GLN A 116 -12.47 5.17 -1.64
N GLN A 117 -12.41 6.44 -1.24
CA GLN A 117 -13.39 7.44 -1.65
C GLN A 117 -13.37 7.63 -3.17
N LYS A 118 -12.19 7.86 -3.76
CA LYS A 118 -12.04 8.05 -5.21
C LYS A 118 -12.52 6.85 -6.01
N ILE A 119 -12.24 5.62 -5.55
CA ILE A 119 -12.75 4.39 -6.18
C ILE A 119 -14.27 4.31 -6.08
N LYS A 120 -14.87 4.65 -4.94
CA LYS A 120 -16.33 4.66 -4.78
C LYS A 120 -16.98 5.63 -5.75
N GLU A 121 -16.44 6.84 -5.86
CA GLU A 121 -16.93 7.85 -6.81
C GLU A 121 -16.78 7.40 -8.26
N ALA A 122 -15.65 6.78 -8.62
CA ALA A 122 -15.43 6.24 -9.96
C ALA A 122 -16.42 5.11 -10.31
N LYS A 123 -16.74 4.24 -9.34
CA LYS A 123 -17.77 3.19 -9.49
C LYS A 123 -19.15 3.79 -9.74
N THR A 124 -19.55 4.79 -8.96
CA THR A 124 -20.86 5.46 -9.11
C THR A 124 -21.00 6.13 -10.48
N LYS A 125 -19.95 6.79 -10.97
CA LYS A 125 -19.96 7.41 -12.30
C LYS A 125 -20.08 6.37 -13.42
N ALA A 126 -19.36 5.26 -13.33
CA ALA A 126 -19.43 4.17 -14.31
C ALA A 126 -20.83 3.52 -14.36
N SER A 127 -21.49 3.32 -13.20
CA SER A 127 -22.86 2.80 -13.17
C SER A 127 -23.90 3.79 -13.70
N ALA A 128 -23.65 5.10 -13.61
CA ALA A 128 -24.55 6.12 -14.17
C ALA A 128 -24.48 6.17 -15.70
N GLN A 129 -23.32 5.87 -16.30
CA GLN A 129 -23.12 5.85 -17.75
C GLN A 129 -23.64 4.57 -18.43
N GLN A 130 -23.90 3.49 -17.69
CA GLN A 130 -24.48 2.25 -18.22
C GLN A 130 -26.02 2.25 -18.23
N ASN A 131 -26.65 3.28 -17.67
CA ASN A 131 -28.12 3.45 -17.62
C ASN A 131 -28.61 4.60 -18.54
N LEU A 132 -27.77 5.02 -19.49
CA LEU A 132 -28.06 5.96 -20.58
C LEU A 132 -27.83 5.25 -21.91
#